data_AF-A0A6J2JXA0-F1
#
_entry.id   AF-A0A6J2JXA0-F1
#
_cell.length_a   1.000
_cell.length_b   1.000
_cell.length_c   1.000
_cell.angle_alpha   90.00
_cell.angle_beta   90.00
_cell.angle_gamma   90.00
#
_symmetry.space_group_name_H-M   'P 1'
#
loop_
_entity.id
_entity.type
_entity.pdbx_description
1 polymer ?
#
loop_
_entity_poly.entity_id
_entity_poly.type
_entity_poly.pdbx_seq_one_letter_code
_entity_poly.pdbx_strand_id
1 'polypeptide(L)'
;MSKLIPSAAKFLAGNTITKVTAPVVATNAKYSTKKEATFEIKPYKLHKLDQGPATSATLTSEDALKLYEQLTILRRIETASGNLYKEKIIRGFCHLYSGQEAVAVGMRAAMRDADSVITAYRCHGWTYLMGVSVLGVLSELTGRRTGCSRGKGGSMHLYGRNFYGGNGIVGAQRLGRRYPLNKQYQDVHQSIN
;
A
#
# COMPACT_ATOMS: atom_id res chain seq x y z
N MET A 1 -47.92 -20.81 -55.58
CA MET A 1 -46.63 -21.31 -55.07
C MET A 1 -46.09 -20.33 -54.04
N SER A 2 -45.83 -20.84 -52.84
CA SER A 2 -44.91 -20.36 -51.78
C SER A 2 -44.95 -18.89 -51.33
N LYS A 3 -45.78 -18.69 -50.28
CA LYS A 3 -45.50 -18.05 -48.97
C LYS A 3 -44.92 -16.63 -48.97
N LEU A 4 -45.76 -15.60 -48.80
CA LEU A 4 -46.30 -15.06 -47.53
C LEU A 4 -45.22 -14.74 -46.49
N ILE A 5 -44.97 -13.43 -46.37
CA ILE A 5 -44.52 -12.76 -45.15
C ILE A 5 -45.77 -12.60 -44.27
N PRO A 6 -45.76 -13.10 -43.02
CA PRO A 6 -46.58 -12.43 -42.02
C PRO A 6 -45.91 -12.30 -40.64
N SER A 7 -46.16 -11.10 -40.09
CA SER A 7 -46.60 -10.88 -38.70
C SER A 7 -45.53 -10.61 -37.63
N ALA A 8 -45.38 -9.31 -37.38
CA ALA A 8 -44.74 -8.68 -36.22
C ALA A 8 -45.55 -8.84 -34.92
N ALA A 9 -46.09 -10.02 -34.62
CA ALA A 9 -46.93 -10.22 -33.44
C ALA A 9 -46.70 -11.59 -32.79
N LYS A 10 -45.48 -11.86 -32.25
CA LYS A 10 -45.27 -12.96 -31.29
C LYS A 10 -43.94 -12.96 -30.52
N PHE A 11 -43.44 -11.79 -30.10
CA PHE A 11 -42.23 -11.75 -29.25
C PHE A 11 -42.34 -10.83 -28.03
N LEU A 12 -43.53 -10.78 -27.41
CA LEU A 12 -43.78 -10.07 -26.15
C LEU A 12 -44.41 -10.97 -25.08
N ALA A 13 -44.08 -12.25 -25.06
CA ALA A 13 -44.52 -13.16 -24.01
C ALA A 13 -43.33 -13.93 -23.43
N GLY A 14 -42.94 -13.54 -22.21
CA GLY A 14 -42.30 -14.43 -21.24
C GLY A 14 -40.91 -14.94 -21.58
N ASN A 15 -39.88 -14.16 -21.25
CA ASN A 15 -38.61 -14.72 -20.81
C ASN A 15 -38.19 -14.02 -19.53
N THR A 16 -38.67 -14.54 -18.41
CA THR A 16 -38.16 -14.29 -17.07
C THR A 16 -36.65 -14.47 -17.06
N ILE A 17 -35.93 -13.44 -16.65
CA ILE A 17 -34.49 -13.48 -16.36
C ILE A 17 -34.30 -14.50 -15.23
N THR A 18 -33.89 -15.73 -15.58
CA THR A 18 -33.34 -16.66 -14.60
C THR A 18 -32.01 -16.07 -14.14
N LYS A 19 -32.00 -15.47 -12.95
CA LYS A 19 -30.78 -15.20 -12.19
C LYS A 19 -30.05 -16.53 -12.05
N VAL A 20 -28.99 -16.73 -12.83
CA VAL A 20 -28.01 -17.78 -12.54
C VAL A 20 -27.26 -17.32 -11.29
N THR A 21 -27.83 -17.66 -10.13
CA THR A 21 -27.13 -17.58 -8.85
C THR A 21 -25.96 -18.55 -8.97
N ALA A 22 -24.75 -18.02 -9.13
CA ALA A 22 -23.55 -18.81 -8.92
C ALA A 22 -23.67 -19.50 -7.55
N PRO A 23 -23.29 -20.78 -7.41
CA PRO A 23 -23.28 -21.40 -6.11
C PRO A 23 -22.33 -20.59 -5.23
N VAL A 24 -22.90 -19.88 -4.25
CA VAL A 24 -22.13 -19.39 -3.12
C VAL A 24 -21.65 -20.66 -2.43
N VAL A 25 -20.44 -21.10 -2.77
CA VAL A 25 -19.75 -22.11 -1.99
C VAL A 25 -19.60 -21.48 -0.62
N ALA A 26 -20.52 -21.85 0.28
CA ALA A 26 -20.39 -21.59 1.70
C ALA A 26 -19.17 -22.38 2.15
N THR A 27 -18.01 -21.77 2.05
CA THR A 27 -16.83 -22.26 2.73
C THR A 27 -17.18 -22.14 4.22
N ASN A 28 -17.43 -23.28 4.86
CA ASN A 28 -17.29 -23.42 6.30
C ASN A 28 -15.81 -23.24 6.65
N ALA A 29 -15.26 -22.06 6.38
CA ALA A 29 -14.00 -21.65 6.93
C ALA A 29 -14.26 -21.50 8.43
N LYS A 30 -13.53 -22.29 9.22
CA LYS A 30 -13.45 -22.13 10.67
C LYS A 30 -12.79 -20.78 10.96
N TYR A 31 -13.53 -19.68 10.80
CA TYR A 31 -13.05 -18.36 11.14
C TYR A 31 -12.86 -18.30 12.65
N SER A 32 -11.64 -17.98 13.08
CA SER A 32 -11.35 -17.76 14.50
C SER A 32 -12.22 -16.64 15.02
N THR A 33 -13.08 -16.93 15.99
CA THR A 33 -13.96 -15.98 16.68
C THR A 33 -13.26 -15.20 17.80
N LYS A 34 -11.95 -15.43 17.99
CA LYS A 34 -11.17 -14.77 19.03
C LYS A 34 -10.93 -13.30 18.68
N LYS A 35 -11.26 -12.41 19.60
CA LYS A 35 -11.08 -10.95 19.43
C LYS A 35 -9.62 -10.51 19.48
N GLU A 36 -8.77 -11.29 20.13
CA GLU A 36 -7.35 -11.03 20.26
C GLU A 36 -6.54 -12.34 20.24
N ALA A 37 -5.29 -12.23 19.83
CA ALA A 37 -4.32 -13.32 19.87
C ALA A 37 -2.94 -12.78 20.25
N THR A 38 -2.23 -13.53 21.08
CA THR A 38 -0.85 -13.20 21.47
C THR A 38 0.12 -14.08 20.69
N PHE A 39 1.16 -13.45 20.16
CA PHE A 39 2.20 -14.07 19.37
C PHE A 39 3.55 -13.90 20.04
N GLU A 40 4.38 -14.94 19.97
CA GLU A 40 5.77 -14.88 20.37
C GLU A 40 6.63 -14.41 19.20
N ILE A 41 7.50 -13.45 19.48
CA ILE A 41 8.42 -12.82 18.52
C ILE A 41 9.83 -13.28 18.84
N LYS A 42 10.62 -13.48 17.79
CA LYS A 42 12.04 -13.82 17.93
C LYS A 42 12.78 -12.76 18.75
N PRO A 43 13.64 -13.15 19.69
CA PRO A 43 14.41 -12.20 20.48
C PRO A 43 15.36 -11.38 19.59
N TYR A 44 15.57 -10.12 19.98
CA TYR A 44 16.40 -9.18 19.25
C TYR A 44 17.85 -9.24 19.73
N LYS A 45 18.80 -9.17 18.80
CA LYS A 45 20.21 -8.98 19.14
C LYS A 45 20.42 -7.54 19.61
N LEU A 46 20.75 -7.36 20.89
CA LEU A 46 20.96 -6.05 21.50
C LEU A 46 22.40 -5.56 21.29
N HIS A 47 22.56 -4.25 21.14
CA HIS A 47 23.86 -3.59 21.13
C HIS A 47 23.78 -2.31 21.96
N LYS A 48 24.55 -2.24 23.06
CA LYS A 48 24.56 -1.12 24.02
C LYS A 48 23.18 -0.79 24.64
N LEU A 49 22.36 -1.82 24.84
CA LEU A 49 21.08 -1.71 25.52
C LEU A 49 20.97 -2.86 26.53
N ASP A 50 20.56 -2.54 27.76
CA ASP A 50 20.40 -3.52 28.83
C ASP A 50 19.10 -4.32 28.67
N GLN A 51 18.05 -3.69 28.12
CA GLN A 51 16.74 -4.30 27.90
C GLN A 51 16.28 -4.09 26.45
N GLY A 52 15.70 -5.15 25.87
CA GLY A 52 15.13 -5.14 24.53
C GLY A 52 13.64 -4.83 24.50
N PRO A 53 13.05 -4.65 23.31
CA PRO A 53 11.60 -4.60 23.17
C PRO A 53 10.97 -5.95 23.57
N ALA A 54 9.68 -5.91 23.92
CA ALA A 54 8.94 -7.09 24.35
C ALA A 54 8.98 -8.21 23.29
N THR A 55 9.11 -9.46 23.74
CA THR A 55 9.14 -10.67 22.88
C THR A 55 7.76 -11.28 22.67
N SER A 56 6.71 -10.66 23.20
CA SER A 56 5.32 -11.01 22.94
C SER A 56 4.57 -9.80 22.41
N ALA A 57 3.67 -10.03 21.46
CA ALA A 57 2.76 -9.01 20.97
C ALA A 57 1.34 -9.56 20.89
N THR A 58 0.40 -8.80 21.45
CA THR A 58 -1.04 -9.08 21.34
C THR A 58 -1.61 -8.25 20.21
N LEU A 59 -2.37 -8.89 19.33
CA LEU A 59 -2.99 -8.27 18.17
C LEU A 59 -4.50 -8.50 18.22
N THR A 60 -5.26 -7.43 18.01
CA THR A 60 -6.72 -7.51 17.87
C THR A 60 -7.10 -8.00 16.47
N SER A 61 -8.28 -8.61 16.34
CA SER A 61 -8.78 -9.05 15.03
C SER A 61 -8.92 -7.89 14.04
N GLU A 62 -9.33 -6.71 14.53
CA GLU A 62 -9.48 -5.50 13.69
C GLU A 62 -8.14 -5.00 13.17
N ASP A 63 -7.12 -4.94 14.02
CA ASP A 63 -5.79 -4.49 13.60
C ASP A 63 -5.13 -5.52 12.68
N ALA A 64 -5.34 -6.82 12.93
CA ALA A 64 -4.88 -7.88 12.04
C ALA A 64 -5.45 -7.72 10.62
N LEU A 65 -6.75 -7.43 10.49
CA LEU A 65 -7.40 -7.20 9.20
C LEU A 65 -6.84 -5.96 8.51
N LYS A 66 -6.68 -4.84 9.23
CA LYS A 66 -6.11 -3.61 8.67
C LYS A 66 -4.68 -3.82 8.16
N LEU A 67 -3.83 -4.48 8.95
CA LEU A 67 -2.45 -4.80 8.55
C LEU A 67 -2.43 -5.72 7.33
N TYR A 68 -3.26 -6.77 7.32
CA TYR A 68 -3.34 -7.69 6.20
C TYR A 68 -3.82 -7.02 4.91
N GLU A 69 -4.80 -6.12 5.00
CA GLU A 69 -5.27 -5.31 3.88
C GLU A 69 -4.13 -4.46 3.32
N GLN A 70 -3.41 -3.72 4.17
CA GLN A 70 -2.28 -2.89 3.75
C GLN A 70 -1.16 -3.70 3.11
N LEU A 71 -0.80 -4.86 3.67
CA LEU A 71 0.19 -5.78 3.09
C LEU A 71 -0.23 -6.24 1.70
N THR A 72 -1.51 -6.59 1.55
CA THR A 72 -2.07 -7.06 0.28
C THR A 72 -2.10 -5.95 -0.75
N ILE A 73 -2.51 -4.74 -0.38
CA ILE A 73 -2.52 -3.58 -1.28
C ILE A 73 -1.10 -3.29 -1.78
N LEU A 74 -0.09 -3.25 -0.90
CA LEU A 74 1.31 -3.10 -1.31
C LEU A 74 1.71 -4.16 -2.32
N ARG A 75 1.45 -5.44 -2.04
CA ARG A 75 1.75 -6.54 -2.95
C ARG A 75 1.09 -6.34 -4.32
N ARG A 76 -0.16 -5.87 -4.35
CA ARG A 76 -0.92 -5.64 -5.61
C ARG A 76 -0.37 -4.45 -6.39
N ILE A 77 0.00 -3.34 -5.72
CA ILE A 77 0.66 -2.19 -6.36
C ILE A 77 1.94 -2.66 -7.05
N GLU A 78 2.78 -3.41 -6.36
CA GLU A 78 4.08 -3.86 -6.88
C GLU A 78 3.91 -4.88 -8.01
N THR A 79 2.93 -5.77 -7.90
CA THR A 79 2.60 -6.74 -8.97
C THR A 79 2.11 -6.03 -10.23
N ALA A 80 1.21 -5.05 -10.09
CA ALA A 80 0.73 -4.23 -11.19
C ALA A 80 1.88 -3.44 -11.82
N SER A 81 2.74 -2.83 -10.99
CA SER A 81 3.94 -2.10 -11.45
C SER A 81 4.88 -3.02 -12.23
N GLY A 82 5.10 -4.25 -11.76
CA GLY A 82 5.89 -5.26 -12.47
C GLY A 82 5.30 -5.65 -13.83
N ASN A 83 3.98 -5.80 -13.92
CA ASN A 83 3.30 -6.13 -15.17
C ASN A 83 3.37 -4.97 -16.18
N LEU A 84 3.06 -3.75 -15.74
CA LEU A 84 3.13 -2.54 -16.57
C LEU A 84 4.56 -2.24 -17.06
N TYR A 85 5.58 -2.64 -16.29
CA TYR A 85 6.97 -2.57 -16.71
C TYR A 85 7.30 -3.57 -17.82
N LYS A 86 6.79 -4.81 -17.72
CA LYS A 86 6.95 -5.83 -18.78
C LYS A 86 6.27 -5.41 -20.08
N GLU A 87 5.10 -4.77 -19.97
CA GLU A 87 4.35 -4.19 -21.08
C GLU A 87 4.97 -2.91 -21.66
N LYS A 88 6.12 -2.47 -21.13
CA LYS A 88 6.85 -1.25 -21.55
C LYS A 88 6.09 0.06 -21.33
N ILE A 89 5.01 0.03 -20.55
CA ILE A 89 4.25 1.23 -20.16
C ILE A 89 5.05 2.03 -19.12
N ILE A 90 5.61 1.34 -18.11
CA ILE A 90 6.60 1.93 -17.21
C ILE A 90 7.98 1.79 -17.87
N ARG A 91 8.76 2.89 -17.87
CA ARG A 91 10.10 2.95 -18.47
C ARG A 91 11.15 3.36 -17.44
N GLY A 92 12.42 3.15 -17.77
CA GLY A 92 13.54 3.51 -16.90
C GLY A 92 13.67 2.56 -15.72
N PHE A 93 13.71 3.10 -14.50
CA PHE A 93 13.88 2.30 -13.28
C PHE A 93 12.53 1.89 -12.69
N CYS A 94 12.46 0.69 -12.11
CA CYS A 94 11.30 0.20 -11.36
C CYS A 94 11.75 -0.76 -10.27
N HIS A 95 11.84 -0.28 -9.02
CA HIS A 95 12.35 -1.06 -7.89
C HIS A 95 11.20 -1.56 -7.01
N LEU A 96 10.80 -2.81 -7.20
CA LEU A 96 9.61 -3.36 -6.56
C LEU A 96 9.81 -3.64 -5.06
N TYR A 97 8.91 -3.19 -4.19
CA TYR A 97 8.95 -3.48 -2.74
C TYR A 97 8.39 -4.87 -2.36
N SER A 98 8.16 -5.74 -3.36
CA SER A 98 7.58 -7.07 -3.15
C SER A 98 8.44 -7.94 -2.23
N GLY A 99 7.82 -8.51 -1.19
CA GLY A 99 8.48 -9.35 -0.19
C GLY A 99 9.00 -8.58 1.03
N GLN A 100 8.96 -7.24 1.01
CA GLN A 100 9.36 -6.39 2.14
C GLN A 100 8.17 -5.67 2.78
N GLU A 101 6.94 -6.01 2.42
CA GLU A 101 5.74 -5.26 2.83
C GLU A 101 5.59 -5.14 4.35
N ALA A 102 5.95 -6.20 5.07
CA ALA A 102 5.92 -6.24 6.54
C ALA A 102 6.79 -5.16 7.19
N VAL A 103 7.89 -4.76 6.54
CA VAL A 103 8.77 -3.69 7.04
C VAL A 103 8.03 -2.36 7.02
N ALA A 104 7.50 -1.96 5.87
CA ALA A 104 6.85 -0.67 5.72
C ALA A 104 5.52 -0.59 6.50
N VAL A 105 4.69 -1.63 6.41
CA VAL A 105 3.40 -1.69 7.13
C VAL A 105 3.62 -1.75 8.64
N GLY A 106 4.53 -2.60 9.12
CA GLY A 106 4.83 -2.73 10.54
C GLY A 106 5.41 -1.43 11.13
N MET A 107 6.32 -0.77 10.41
CA MET A 107 6.83 0.54 10.83
C MET A 107 5.72 1.60 10.83
N ARG A 108 4.90 1.68 9.78
CA ARG A 108 3.81 2.66 9.71
C ARG A 108 2.78 2.49 10.83
N ALA A 109 2.47 1.25 11.21
CA ALA A 109 1.55 0.93 12.29
C ALA A 109 2.03 1.43 13.66
N ALA A 110 3.35 1.48 13.88
CA ALA A 110 3.95 2.02 15.11
C ALA A 110 4.18 3.55 15.06
N MET A 111 4.07 4.17 13.90
CA MET A 111 4.31 5.61 13.71
C MET A 111 3.08 6.46 13.98
N ARG A 112 3.29 7.67 14.50
CA ARG A 112 2.25 8.70 14.59
C ARG A 112 2.14 9.46 13.27
N ASP A 113 1.00 10.10 13.04
CA ASP A 113 0.76 10.84 11.79
C ASP A 113 1.68 12.06 11.59
N ALA A 114 2.20 12.62 12.69
CA ALA A 114 3.17 13.70 12.67
C ALA A 114 4.61 13.23 12.46
N ASP A 115 4.86 11.92 12.43
CA ASP A 115 6.18 11.38 12.18
C ASP A 115 6.50 11.41 10.68
N SER A 116 7.80 11.42 10.39
CA SER A 116 8.34 11.72 9.08
C SER A 116 9.20 10.58 8.58
N VAL A 117 9.13 10.27 7.28
CA VAL A 117 9.89 9.17 6.68
C VAL A 117 10.67 9.66 5.47
N ILE A 118 11.88 9.12 5.33
CA ILE A 118 12.69 9.22 4.13
C ILE A 118 13.23 7.83 3.80
N THR A 119 13.35 7.50 2.52
CA THR A 119 13.91 6.22 2.09
C THR A 119 14.70 6.36 0.77
N ALA A 120 15.28 5.26 0.32
CA ALA A 120 15.96 5.17 -0.98
C ALA A 120 14.93 4.98 -2.12
N TYR A 121 15.40 4.66 -3.31
CA TYR A 121 14.59 4.51 -4.53
C TYR A 121 13.52 3.39 -4.50
N ARG A 122 13.54 2.48 -3.52
CA ARG A 122 12.52 1.42 -3.36
C ARG A 122 11.36 1.91 -2.49
N CYS A 123 10.53 2.78 -3.05
CA CYS A 123 9.66 3.65 -2.24
C CYS A 123 8.16 3.58 -2.55
N HIS A 124 7.68 2.74 -3.48
CA HIS A 124 6.26 2.76 -3.88
C HIS A 124 5.32 2.45 -2.70
N GLY A 125 5.60 1.37 -1.96
CA GLY A 125 4.80 1.00 -0.78
C GLY A 125 4.79 2.07 0.31
N TRP A 126 5.94 2.70 0.58
CA TRP A 126 6.03 3.82 1.52
C TRP A 126 5.19 5.03 1.07
N THR A 127 5.25 5.34 -0.23
CA THR A 127 4.48 6.46 -0.81
C THR A 127 2.99 6.26 -0.59
N TYR A 128 2.48 5.03 -0.78
CA TYR A 128 1.09 4.69 -0.50
C TYR A 128 0.76 4.81 1.00
N LEU A 129 1.57 4.22 1.88
CA LEU A 129 1.34 4.25 3.34
C LEU A 129 1.41 5.65 3.95
N MET A 130 2.11 6.56 3.28
CA MET A 130 2.20 7.98 3.67
C MET A 130 1.10 8.84 3.04
N GLY A 131 0.06 8.22 2.47
CA GLY A 131 -1.20 8.87 2.11
C GLY A 131 -1.37 9.20 0.63
N VAL A 132 -0.43 8.83 -0.24
CA VAL A 132 -0.66 8.95 -1.69
C VAL A 132 -1.54 7.81 -2.17
N SER A 133 -2.57 8.11 -2.97
CA SER A 133 -3.45 7.09 -3.50
C SER A 133 -2.72 6.11 -4.42
N VAL A 134 -3.24 4.88 -4.54
CA VAL A 134 -2.74 3.88 -5.49
C VAL A 134 -2.68 4.44 -6.91
N LEU A 135 -3.72 5.17 -7.31
CA LEU A 135 -3.78 5.84 -8.61
C LEU A 135 -2.65 6.86 -8.76
N GLY A 136 -2.36 7.66 -7.73
CA GLY A 136 -1.28 8.64 -7.74
C GLY A 136 0.09 8.00 -7.90
N VAL A 137 0.34 6.87 -7.21
CA VAL A 137 1.58 6.10 -7.36
C VAL A 137 1.71 5.52 -8.77
N LEU A 138 0.72 4.75 -9.24
CA LEU A 138 0.78 4.11 -10.56
C LEU A 138 0.79 5.13 -11.71
N SER A 139 0.10 6.25 -11.56
CA SER A 139 0.14 7.34 -12.54
C SER A 139 1.54 7.95 -12.64
N GLU A 140 2.25 8.10 -11.52
CA GLU A 140 3.63 8.59 -11.54
C GLU A 140 4.58 7.58 -12.19
N LEU A 141 4.43 6.29 -11.88
CA LEU A 141 5.24 5.24 -12.49
C LEU A 141 5.05 5.18 -14.02
N THR A 142 3.84 5.42 -14.49
CA THR A 142 3.49 5.45 -15.92
C THR A 142 3.72 6.82 -16.58
N GLY A 143 4.31 7.78 -15.86
CA GLY A 143 4.69 9.10 -16.38
C GLY A 143 3.51 10.00 -16.74
N ARG A 144 2.37 9.87 -16.04
CA ARG A 144 1.14 10.64 -16.33
C ARG A 144 1.04 11.89 -15.45
N ARG A 145 0.33 12.91 -15.97
CA ARG A 145 0.09 14.19 -15.28
C ARG A 145 -0.60 14.02 -13.91
N THR A 146 -1.40 12.97 -13.74
CA THR A 146 -2.09 12.63 -12.50
C THR A 146 -1.19 11.97 -11.44
N GLY A 147 0.09 11.72 -11.75
CA GLY A 147 1.07 11.23 -10.79
C GLY A 147 1.31 12.23 -9.65
N CYS A 148 1.75 11.72 -8.50
CA CYS A 148 2.01 12.58 -7.33
C CYS A 148 3.08 13.66 -7.57
N SER A 149 3.97 13.44 -8.54
CA SER A 149 4.99 14.41 -9.00
C SER A 149 4.73 14.86 -10.44
N ARG A 150 3.48 14.70 -10.93
CA ARG A 150 3.01 15.05 -12.27
C ARG A 150 3.77 14.35 -13.41
N GLY A 151 4.27 13.14 -13.17
CA GLY A 151 5.00 12.33 -14.15
C GLY A 151 6.46 12.71 -14.34
N LYS A 152 7.01 13.60 -13.50
CA LYS A 152 8.41 14.07 -13.59
C LYS A 152 9.37 13.26 -12.74
N GLY A 153 8.89 12.58 -11.70
CA GLY A 153 9.72 11.86 -10.74
C GLY A 153 9.92 10.40 -11.11
N GLY A 154 8.89 9.75 -11.64
CA GLY A 154 8.90 8.31 -11.93
C GLY A 154 9.09 7.46 -10.67
N SER A 155 9.60 6.24 -10.83
CA SER A 155 9.71 5.23 -9.74
C SER A 155 10.54 5.66 -8.55
N MET A 156 11.63 6.38 -8.78
CA MET A 156 12.58 6.69 -7.71
C MET A 156 12.22 7.94 -6.93
N HIS A 157 11.42 8.87 -7.47
CA HIS A 157 11.21 10.21 -6.92
C HIS A 157 9.72 10.49 -6.65
N LEU A 158 9.16 9.69 -5.75
CA LEU A 158 7.81 9.83 -5.21
C LEU A 158 7.87 10.65 -3.91
N TYR A 159 6.91 11.54 -3.67
CA TYR A 159 6.85 12.39 -2.47
C TYR A 159 5.42 12.46 -1.93
N GLY A 160 5.27 12.73 -0.63
CA GLY A 160 3.97 12.84 0.03
C GLY A 160 4.03 13.69 1.29
N ARG A 161 2.91 13.81 1.99
CA ARG A 161 2.88 14.51 3.29
C ARG A 161 3.76 13.77 4.29
N ASN A 162 4.69 14.49 4.93
CA ASN A 162 5.68 13.92 5.86
C ASN A 162 6.52 12.78 5.26
N PHE A 163 6.54 12.64 3.93
CA PHE A 163 7.31 11.65 3.20
C PHE A 163 8.25 12.35 2.24
N TYR A 164 9.53 12.41 2.63
CA TYR A 164 10.59 13.10 1.88
C TYR A 164 11.19 12.24 0.77
N GLY A 165 10.43 11.23 0.38
CA GLY A 165 10.53 10.56 -0.88
C GLY A 165 11.58 9.48 -1.01
N GLY A 166 11.68 8.99 -2.24
CA GLY A 166 12.72 8.08 -2.68
C GLY A 166 13.95 8.84 -3.19
N ASN A 167 15.11 8.42 -2.72
CA ASN A 167 16.39 8.99 -3.12
C ASN A 167 17.13 8.03 -4.04
N GLY A 168 17.47 8.50 -5.24
CA GLY A 168 18.20 7.72 -6.25
C GLY A 168 19.69 7.54 -5.96
N ILE A 169 20.28 8.44 -5.15
CA ILE A 169 21.69 8.36 -4.76
C ILE A 169 21.81 7.57 -3.45
N VAL A 170 22.51 6.44 -3.51
CA VAL A 170 22.72 5.55 -2.36
C VAL A 170 23.44 6.30 -1.23
N GLY A 171 22.82 6.37 -0.06
CA GLY A 171 23.39 7.02 1.13
C GLY A 171 23.05 8.50 1.26
N ALA A 172 22.57 9.16 0.20
CA ALA A 172 22.19 10.58 0.24
C ALA A 172 20.94 10.85 1.10
N GLN A 173 20.12 9.83 1.37
CA GLN A 173 18.99 9.92 2.29
C GLN A 173 19.39 10.23 3.75
N ARG A 174 20.69 10.37 4.05
CA ARG A 174 21.19 10.95 5.31
C ARG A 174 20.57 12.32 5.63
N LEU A 175 20.03 13.02 4.63
CA LEU A 175 19.18 14.21 4.83
C LEU A 175 18.08 14.01 5.88
N GLY A 176 17.57 12.78 6.04
CA GLY A 176 16.60 12.44 7.09
C GLY A 176 17.06 12.74 8.52
N ARG A 177 18.38 12.74 8.80
CA ARG A 177 18.91 13.06 10.14
C ARG A 177 18.59 14.49 10.56
N ARG A 178 18.43 15.42 9.61
CA ARG A 178 18.21 16.84 9.91
C ARG A 178 16.76 17.16 10.28
N TYR A 179 15.80 16.30 9.91
CA TYR A 179 14.39 16.49 10.23
C TYR A 179 14.04 16.42 11.73
N PRO A 180 14.45 15.38 12.48
CA PRO A 180 14.19 15.34 13.92
C PRO A 180 14.89 16.49 14.66
N LEU A 181 16.05 16.96 14.17
CA LEU A 181 16.71 18.15 14.72
C LEU A 181 15.81 19.39 14.56
N ASN A 182 15.29 19.64 13.35
CA ASN A 182 14.44 20.81 13.10
C ASN A 182 13.11 20.74 13.88
N LYS A 183 12.52 19.55 14.01
CA LYS A 183 11.32 19.35 14.84
C LYS A 183 11.59 19.67 16.31
N GLN A 184 12.73 19.21 16.84
CA GLN A 184 13.16 19.56 18.20
C GLN A 184 13.35 21.09 18.38
N TYR A 185 13.90 21.79 17.38
CA TYR A 185 13.99 23.26 17.40
C TYR A 185 12.62 23.95 17.40
N GLN A 186 11.67 23.46 16.60
CA GLN A 186 10.31 24.01 16.54
C GLN A 186 9.54 23.76 17.84
N ASP A 187 9.65 22.56 18.42
CA ASP A 187 9.00 22.20 19.68
C ASP A 187 9.54 23.05 20.85
N VAL A 188 10.84 23.36 20.86
CA VAL A 188 11.46 24.26 21.86
C VAL A 188 11.02 25.72 21.67
N HIS A 189 10.90 26.21 20.43
CA HIS A 189 10.43 27.57 20.19
C HIS A 189 8.95 27.78 20.53
N GLN A 190 8.11 26.74 20.40
CA GLN A 190 6.69 26.80 20.77
C GLN A 190 6.45 26.68 22.28
N SER A 191 7.40 26.16 23.07
CA SER A 191 7.27 26.07 24.53
C SER A 191 7.77 27.30 25.28
N ILE A 192 8.41 28.24 24.58
CA ILE A 192 8.98 29.49 25.14
C ILE A 192 8.04 30.70 24.93
N ASN A 193 7.00 30.56 24.10
CA ASN A 193 5.95 31.57 23.88
C ASN A 193 4.59 31.06 24.38
#